data_AF-A0A963GHE0-F1
#
_entry.id   AF-A0A963GHE0-F1
#
_cell.length_a   1.000
_cell.length_b   1.000
_cell.length_c   1.000
_cell.angle_alpha   90.00
_cell.angle_beta   90.00
_cell.angle_gamma   90.00
#
_symmetry.space_group_name_H-M   'P 1'
#
loop_
_entity.id
_entity.type
_entity.pdbx_description
1 polymer ?
#
loop_
_entity_poly.entity_id
_entity_poly.type
_entity_poly.pdbx_seq_one_letter_code
_entity_poly.pdbx_strand_id
1 'polypeptide(L)'
;MKTSAILLTAALLSLATSTAQAQPQRRVYLNGQRLNTTQLAALQRMHCAWIPNGTYWLDANSGAWGYAGNGRVQGYLGDPCRNGGRGRRGSLSERGLLYTPGDLGFR
;
A
#
# COMPACT_ATOMS: atom_id res chain seq x y z
N MET A 1 47.38 53.46 -0.46
CA MET A 1 46.22 53.54 -1.39
C MET A 1 45.80 52.09 -1.65
N LYS A 2 44.88 51.56 -0.83
CA LYS A 2 43.43 51.48 -1.04
C LYS A 2 43.04 50.48 -2.14
N THR A 3 42.12 49.60 -1.73
CA THR A 3 41.23 48.71 -2.50
C THR A 3 41.83 47.51 -3.23
N SER A 4 41.74 46.33 -2.60
CA SER A 4 41.37 45.04 -3.26
C SER A 4 41.17 43.93 -2.21
N ALA A 5 40.43 44.22 -1.14
CA ALA A 5 40.11 43.23 -0.08
C ALA A 5 38.61 42.89 -0.06
N ILE A 6 37.90 43.09 -1.18
CA ILE A 6 36.43 42.94 -1.24
C ILE A 6 36.03 42.19 -2.52
N LEU A 7 36.60 40.99 -2.74
CA LEU A 7 36.07 40.06 -3.75
C LEU A 7 36.09 38.59 -3.28
N LEU A 8 36.25 38.35 -1.97
CA LEU A 8 36.23 36.99 -1.41
C LEU A 8 35.11 36.76 -0.36
N THR A 9 34.17 37.69 -0.24
CA THR A 9 33.08 37.65 0.75
C THR A 9 31.70 37.38 0.13
N ALA A 10 31.61 36.84 -1.08
CA ALA A 10 30.31 36.50 -1.70
C ALA A 10 30.07 34.99 -1.87
N ALA A 11 31.07 34.13 -1.67
CA ALA A 11 30.97 32.70 -2.02
C ALA A 11 30.81 31.73 -0.83
N LEU A 12 30.79 32.23 0.41
CA LEU A 12 30.78 31.39 1.63
C LEU A 12 29.45 31.38 2.39
N LEU A 13 28.38 31.97 1.82
CA LEU A 13 27.07 32.07 2.46
C LEU A 13 25.99 31.21 1.79
N SER A 14 26.37 30.00 1.35
CA SER A 14 25.40 28.97 0.97
C SER A 14 25.47 27.84 1.99
N LEU A 15 25.22 28.15 3.27
CA LEU A 15 24.90 27.11 4.23
C LEU A 15 23.61 26.46 3.72
N ALA A 16 23.77 25.24 3.20
CA ALA A 16 22.68 24.40 2.74
C ALA A 16 21.61 24.32 3.83
N THR A 17 20.50 25.03 3.65
CA THR A 17 19.28 24.77 4.37
C THR A 17 18.74 23.44 3.88
N SER A 18 19.26 22.34 4.42
CA SER A 18 18.63 21.03 4.31
C SER A 18 17.34 21.11 5.10
N THR A 19 16.25 21.50 4.43
CA THR A 19 14.92 21.30 4.97
C THR A 19 14.76 19.79 5.12
N ALA A 20 14.83 19.31 6.36
CA ALA A 20 14.42 17.95 6.66
C ALA A 20 12.94 17.86 6.23
N GLN A 21 12.71 17.33 5.03
CA GLN A 21 11.37 17.15 4.51
C GLN A 21 10.67 16.18 5.46
N ALA A 22 9.81 16.73 6.33
CA ALA A 22 8.95 15.93 7.16
C ALA A 22 8.17 14.99 6.24
N GLN A 23 8.48 13.68 6.33
CA GLN A 23 7.78 12.72 5.50
C GLN A 23 6.28 12.83 5.80
N PRO A 24 5.41 12.88 4.77
CA PRO A 24 3.97 12.97 4.99
C PRO A 24 3.53 11.83 5.89
N GLN A 25 3.15 12.16 7.12
CA GLN A 25 2.74 11.16 8.09
C GLN A 25 1.45 10.51 7.62
N ARG A 26 1.47 9.19 7.48
CA ARG A 26 0.28 8.42 7.11
C ARG A 26 -0.77 8.57 8.21
N ARG A 27 -2.02 8.81 7.80
CA ARG A 27 -3.20 9.02 8.65
C ARG A 27 -4.16 7.87 8.37
N VAL A 28 -3.90 6.74 9.01
CA VAL A 28 -4.77 5.56 8.96
C VAL A 28 -5.29 5.30 10.36
N TYR A 29 -6.60 5.19 10.47
CA TYR A 29 -7.29 4.90 11.71
C TYR A 29 -8.04 3.58 11.55
N LEU A 30 -7.84 2.68 12.50
CA LEU A 30 -8.52 1.39 12.55
C LEU A 30 -9.26 1.31 13.87
N ASN A 31 -10.59 1.11 13.82
CA ASN A 31 -11.43 1.09 15.01
C ASN A 31 -11.24 2.33 15.90
N GLY A 32 -11.06 3.51 15.28
CA GLY A 32 -10.83 4.78 15.97
C GLY A 32 -9.39 5.02 16.45
N GLN A 33 -8.51 4.01 16.40
CA GLN A 33 -7.11 4.15 16.82
C GLN A 33 -6.21 4.49 15.64
N ARG A 34 -5.34 5.49 15.82
CA ARG A 34 -4.32 5.84 14.81
C ARG A 34 -3.24 4.77 14.77
N LEU A 35 -3.02 4.18 13.59
CA LEU A 35 -1.93 3.23 13.40
C LEU A 35 -0.59 3.96 13.28
N ASN A 36 0.43 3.42 13.94
CA ASN A 36 1.81 3.83 13.72
C ASN A 36 2.40 3.17 12.46
N THR A 37 3.60 3.59 12.07
CA THR A 37 4.28 3.11 10.85
C THR A 37 4.51 1.59 10.85
N THR A 38 4.91 1.02 11.99
CA THR A 38 5.17 -0.42 12.13
C THR A 38 3.90 -1.26 12.02
N GLN A 39 2.83 -0.84 12.70
CA GLN A 39 1.51 -1.49 12.65
C GLN A 39 0.93 -1.44 11.24
N LEU A 40 1.01 -0.27 10.61
CA LEU A 40 0.52 -0.08 9.25
C LEU A 40 1.30 -0.91 8.24
N ALA A 41 2.63 -1.00 8.37
CA ALA A 41 3.45 -1.87 7.54
C ALA A 41 3.10 -3.35 7.72
N ALA A 42 2.86 -3.81 8.94
CA ALA A 42 2.41 -5.17 9.21
C ALA A 42 1.05 -5.45 8.54
N LEU A 43 0.09 -4.54 8.69
CA LEU A 43 -1.24 -4.67 8.09
C LEU A 43 -1.18 -4.72 6.56
N GLN A 44 -0.34 -3.90 5.93
CA GLN A 44 -0.13 -3.92 4.48
C GLN A 44 0.49 -5.23 3.99
N ARG A 45 1.41 -5.84 4.76
CA ARG A 45 1.96 -7.17 4.43
C ARG A 45 0.89 -8.25 4.51
N MET A 46 0.05 -8.21 5.55
CA MET A 46 -1.05 -9.18 5.71
C MET A 46 -2.13 -9.03 4.63
N HIS A 47 -2.46 -7.80 4.24
CA HIS A 47 -3.45 -7.50 3.22
C HIS A 47 -2.90 -7.59 1.78
N CYS A 48 -1.58 -7.65 1.63
CA CYS A 48 -0.87 -7.64 0.34
C CYS A 48 -1.28 -6.48 -0.57
N ALA A 49 -1.63 -5.33 0.02
CA ALA A 49 -1.96 -4.12 -0.73
C ALA A 49 -1.56 -2.85 0.02
N TRP A 50 -1.45 -1.76 -0.73
CA TRP A 50 -1.32 -0.44 -0.15
C TRP A 50 -2.65 0.00 0.48
N ILE A 51 -2.60 0.43 1.73
CA ILE A 51 -3.77 0.94 2.46
C ILE A 51 -3.77 2.47 2.35
N PRO A 52 -4.77 3.10 1.72
CA PRO A 52 -4.87 4.56 1.65
C PRO A 52 -5.02 5.21 3.03
N ASN A 53 -4.80 6.53 3.10
CA ASN A 53 -5.17 7.29 4.31
C ASN A 53 -6.70 7.26 4.49
N GLY A 54 -7.16 7.07 5.72
CA GLY A 54 -8.59 6.95 5.99
C GLY A 54 -8.90 6.35 7.36
N THR A 55 -10.19 6.25 7.62
CA THR A 55 -10.77 5.64 8.82
C THR A 55 -11.49 4.36 8.43
N TYR A 56 -11.17 3.27 9.12
CA TYR A 56 -11.64 1.93 8.82
C TYR A 56 -12.18 1.26 10.08
N TRP A 57 -13.11 0.34 9.89
CA TRP A 57 -13.51 -0.61 10.92
C TRP A 57 -12.98 -2.01 10.55
N LEU A 58 -12.66 -2.80 11.57
CA LEU A 58 -12.27 -4.20 11.47
C LEU A 58 -12.96 -4.97 12.59
N ASP A 59 -13.72 -5.99 12.21
CA ASP A 59 -14.22 -6.99 13.14
C ASP A 59 -13.13 -8.05 13.37
N ALA A 60 -12.64 -8.17 14.61
CA ALA A 60 -11.55 -9.07 14.93
C ALA A 60 -11.95 -10.56 14.91
N ASN A 61 -13.25 -10.87 15.02
CA ASN A 61 -13.75 -12.25 15.06
C ASN A 61 -13.82 -12.86 13.65
N SER A 62 -14.40 -12.13 12.70
CA SER A 62 -14.57 -12.56 11.31
C SER A 62 -13.43 -12.11 10.40
N GLY A 63 -12.65 -11.11 10.81
CA GLY A 63 -11.68 -10.42 9.96
C GLY A 63 -12.33 -9.49 8.94
N ALA A 64 -13.65 -9.32 8.94
CA ALA A 64 -14.33 -8.40 8.04
C ALA A 64 -13.89 -6.95 8.28
N TRP A 65 -13.68 -6.20 7.21
CA TRP A 65 -13.29 -4.79 7.31
C TRP A 65 -14.02 -3.91 6.32
N GLY A 66 -14.06 -2.60 6.60
CA GLY A 66 -14.60 -1.60 5.69
C GLY A 66 -14.29 -0.16 6.10
N TYR A 67 -14.85 0.79 5.37
CA TYR A 67 -14.70 2.21 5.69
C TYR A 67 -15.54 2.58 6.92
N ALA A 68 -14.96 3.32 7.87
CA ALA A 68 -15.69 3.76 9.06
C ALA A 68 -16.93 4.59 8.69
N GLY A 69 -18.02 4.39 9.43
CA GLY A 69 -19.33 5.00 9.13
C GLY A 69 -20.10 4.32 7.99
N ASN A 70 -19.50 3.36 7.30
CA ASN A 70 -20.14 2.57 6.25
C ASN A 70 -20.17 1.08 6.67
N GLY A 71 -21.36 0.54 6.91
CA GLY A 71 -21.53 -0.87 7.31
C GLY A 71 -21.21 -1.90 6.21
N ARG A 72 -20.84 -1.47 5.00
CA ARG A 72 -20.52 -2.37 3.89
C ARG A 72 -19.11 -2.96 4.05
N VAL A 73 -19.05 -4.29 4.17
CA VAL A 73 -17.82 -5.08 4.10
C VAL A 73 -17.10 -4.81 2.76
N GLN A 74 -15.83 -4.45 2.83
CA GLN A 74 -14.93 -4.28 1.68
C GLN A 74 -14.07 -5.51 1.44
N GLY A 75 -13.83 -6.31 2.49
CA GLY A 75 -13.10 -7.56 2.39
C GLY A 75 -12.91 -8.23 3.75
N TYR A 76 -12.08 -9.28 3.75
CA TYR A 76 -11.71 -10.04 4.95
C TYR A 76 -10.20 -10.08 5.09
N LEU A 77 -9.70 -9.78 6.28
CA LEU A 77 -8.30 -9.88 6.65
C LEU A 77 -7.97 -11.36 6.94
N GLY A 78 -6.88 -11.87 6.37
CA GLY A 78 -6.47 -13.26 6.57
C GLY A 78 -6.73 -14.21 5.38
N ASP A 79 -7.42 -13.78 4.33
CA ASP A 79 -7.39 -14.51 3.05
C ASP A 79 -6.06 -14.19 2.35
N PRO A 80 -5.15 -15.16 2.16
CA PRO A 80 -3.80 -14.91 1.66
C PRO A 80 -3.84 -14.19 0.32
N CYS A 81 -3.51 -12.89 0.33
CA CYS A 81 -3.35 -12.02 -0.84
C CYS A 81 -4.44 -12.12 -1.93
N ARG A 82 -5.64 -12.61 -1.62
CA ARG A 82 -6.58 -13.07 -2.64
C ARG A 82 -7.33 -11.92 -3.32
N ASN A 83 -7.51 -10.82 -2.59
CA ASN A 83 -8.20 -9.62 -3.05
C ASN A 83 -7.33 -8.68 -3.91
N GLY A 84 -6.04 -8.99 -4.10
CA GLY A 84 -5.09 -8.19 -4.89
C GLY A 84 -5.12 -8.40 -6.41
N GLY A 85 -6.18 -8.97 -6.99
CA GLY A 85 -6.37 -8.98 -8.44
C GLY A 85 -5.94 -10.25 -9.19
N ARG A 86 -5.74 -11.38 -8.51
CA ARG A 86 -5.69 -12.71 -9.13
C ARG A 86 -6.46 -13.72 -8.28
N GLY A 87 -7.73 -13.41 -8.03
CA GLY A 87 -8.64 -14.37 -7.43
C GLY A 87 -8.61 -15.66 -8.22
N ARG A 88 -8.41 -16.80 -7.52
CA ARG A 88 -8.75 -18.18 -7.89
C ARG A 88 -9.05 -18.42 -9.38
N ARG A 89 -8.17 -18.05 -10.30
CA ARG A 89 -8.21 -18.67 -11.62
C ARG A 89 -7.59 -20.02 -11.31
N GLY A 90 -8.45 -21.03 -11.13
CA GLY A 90 -8.02 -22.42 -11.03
C GLY A 90 -6.98 -22.68 -12.12
N SER A 91 -6.15 -23.70 -11.93
CA SER A 91 -5.20 -24.11 -12.96
C SER A 91 -5.92 -24.18 -14.32
N LEU A 92 -5.18 -24.00 -15.41
CA LEU A 92 -5.78 -24.06 -16.74
C LEU A 92 -6.57 -25.39 -16.96
N SER A 93 -6.18 -26.47 -16.25
CA SER A 93 -6.91 -27.74 -16.15
C SER A 93 -8.26 -27.61 -15.44
N GLU A 94 -8.31 -26.99 -14.25
CA GLU A 94 -9.57 -26.74 -13.53
C GLU A 94 -10.50 -25.77 -14.25
N ARG A 95 -9.97 -25.02 -15.22
CA ARG A 95 -10.75 -24.14 -16.10
C ARG A 95 -11.15 -24.78 -17.43
N GLY A 96 -10.81 -26.06 -17.67
CA GLY A 96 -11.11 -26.73 -18.94
C GLY A 96 -10.42 -26.11 -20.17
N LEU A 97 -9.34 -25.35 -19.96
CA LEU A 97 -8.59 -24.65 -21.01
C LEU A 97 -7.30 -25.40 -21.42
N LEU A 98 -6.96 -26.48 -20.70
CA LEU A 98 -5.91 -27.43 -21.09
C LEU A 98 -6.57 -28.71 -21.59
N TYR A 99 -6.90 -28.72 -22.89
CA TYR A 99 -7.06 -29.90 -23.75
C TYR A 99 -8.07 -30.99 -23.33
N THR A 100 -9.10 -31.19 -24.18
CA THR A 100 -9.91 -32.42 -24.22
C THR A 100 -9.31 -33.36 -25.28
N PRO A 101 -8.75 -34.52 -24.92
CA PRO A 101 -8.42 -35.56 -25.90
C PRO A 101 -9.72 -36.11 -26.49
N GLY A 102 -10.14 -35.59 -27.65
CA GLY A 102 -11.37 -36.01 -28.33
C GLY A 102 -11.82 -35.11 -29.49
N ASP A 103 -11.38 -33.85 -29.56
CA ASP A 103 -11.81 -32.89 -30.61
C ASP A 103 -10.97 -32.93 -31.91
N LEU A 104 -9.95 -33.79 -32.00
CA LEU A 104 -9.31 -34.11 -33.28
C LEU A 104 -10.05 -35.30 -33.91
N GLY A 105 -11.29 -35.05 -34.31
CA GLY A 105 -12.06 -35.97 -35.13
C GLY A 105 -11.35 -36.14 -36.48
N PHE A 106 -10.60 -37.23 -36.64
CA PHE A 106 -10.33 -37.79 -37.96
C PHE A 106 -11.67 -38.36 -38.47
N ARG A 107 -12.34 -37.60 -39.32
CA ARG A 107 -13.31 -38.12 -40.29
C ARG A 107 -12.66 -38.08 -41.66
#